data_AF-A0A370KPJ6-F1
#
_entry.id   AF-A0A370KPJ6-F1
#
_cell.length_a   1.000
_cell.length_b   1.000
_cell.length_c   1.000
_cell.angle_alpha   90.00
_cell.angle_beta   90.00
_cell.angle_gamma   90.00
#
_symmetry.space_group_name_H-M   'P 1'
#
loop_
_entity.id
_entity.type
_entity.pdbx_description
1 polymer ?
#
loop_
_entity_poly.entity_id
_entity_poly.type
_entity_poly.pdbx_seq_one_letter_code
_entity_poly.pdbx_strand_id
1 'polypeptide(L)' 'MTETIVQQLIFTLGVAREMASWESPDYDFVILLIQQALRAAEEEALRHGIVTDFDTASEHQQ' A
#
# COMPACT_ATOMS: atom_id res chain seq x y z
N MET A 1 12.26 -2.57 -12.44
CA MET A 1 12.64 -1.68 -11.32
C MET A 1 13.72 -2.38 -10.52
N THR A 2 14.66 -1.67 -9.87
CA THR A 2 15.54 -2.31 -8.88
C THR A 2 14.72 -2.71 -7.66
N GLU A 3 15.06 -3.83 -7.02
CA GLU A 3 14.33 -4.38 -5.86
C GLU A 3 14.08 -3.33 -4.76
N THR A 4 15.09 -2.48 -4.50
CA THR A 4 15.02 -1.38 -3.54
C THR A 4 13.93 -0.35 -3.88
N ILE A 5 13.67 -0.09 -5.16
CA ILE A 5 12.64 0.87 -5.59
C ILE A 5 11.24 0.33 -5.28
N VAL A 6 11.02 -0.96 -5.46
CA VAL A 6 9.71 -1.59 -5.21
C VAL A 6 9.39 -1.58 -3.71
N GLN A 7 10.36 -1.93 -2.86
CA GLN A 7 10.19 -1.89 -1.41
C GLN A 7 9.94 -0.46 -0.89
N GLN A 8 10.70 0.51 -1.39
CA GLN A 8 10.50 1.93 -1.04
C GLN A 8 9.13 2.43 -1.48
N LEU A 9 8.68 2.06 -2.68
CA LEU A 9 7.37 2.44 -3.18
C LEU A 9 6.25 1.88 -2.29
N ILE A 10 6.28 0.59 -1.96
CA ILE A 10 5.27 -0.04 -1.10
C ILE A 10 5.25 0.63 0.28
N PHE A 11 6.42 0.88 0.88
CA PHE A 11 6.51 1.62 2.15
C PHE A 11 5.89 3.02 2.05
N THR A 12 6.26 3.81 1.03
CA THR A 12 5.75 5.17 0.84
C THR A 12 4.22 5.17 0.66
N LEU A 13 3.68 4.21 -0.10
CA LEU A 13 2.24 4.06 -0.26
C LEU A 13 1.54 3.67 1.05
N GLY A 14 2.17 2.82 1.87
CA GLY A 14 1.67 2.49 3.21
C GLY A 14 1.52 3.72 4.11
N VAL A 15 2.57 4.55 4.17
CA VAL A 15 2.55 5.82 4.92
C VAL A 15 1.49 6.77 4.38
N ALA A 16 1.39 6.90 3.05
CA ALA A 16 0.37 7.76 2.43
C ALA A 16 -1.06 7.30 2.76
N ARG A 17 -1.30 5.98 2.84
CA ARG A 17 -2.59 5.40 3.23
C ARG A 17 -2.93 5.76 4.68
N GLU A 18 -1.97 5.62 5.59
CA GLU A 18 -2.15 5.94 7.00
C GLU A 18 -2.48 7.43 7.19
N MET A 19 -1.73 8.32 6.53
CA MET A 19 -2.00 9.75 6.56
C MET A 19 -3.40 10.08 6.00
N ALA A 20 -3.78 9.49 4.86
CA ALA A 20 -5.10 9.71 4.27
C ALA A 20 -6.24 9.20 5.15
N SER A 21 -6.01 8.14 5.95
CA SER A 21 -7.01 7.60 6.87
C SER A 21 -7.39 8.56 8.00
N TRP A 22 -6.47 9.46 8.40
CA TRP A 22 -6.75 10.49 9.41
C TRP A 22 -7.68 11.59 8.89
N GLU A 23 -7.77 11.73 7.57
CA GLU A 23 -8.59 12.73 6.87
C GLU A 23 -9.90 12.11 6.33
N SER A 24 -10.23 10.87 6.73
CA SER A 24 -11.51 10.25 6.40
C SER A 24 -12.68 11.02 7.06
N PRO A 25 -13.80 11.25 6.36
CA PRO A 25 -14.19 10.65 5.08
C PRO A 25 -13.73 11.41 3.83
N ASP A 26 -13.19 12.61 3.96
CA ASP A 26 -12.88 13.49 2.82
C ASP A 26 -11.85 12.87 1.86
N TYR A 27 -11.04 11.94 2.36
CA TYR A 27 -9.98 11.26 1.62
C TYR A 27 -10.27 9.79 1.28
N ASP A 28 -11.49 9.29 1.47
CA ASP A 28 -11.82 7.87 1.23
C ASP A 28 -11.51 7.42 -0.21
N PHE A 29 -11.75 8.28 -1.20
CA PHE A 29 -11.39 7.98 -2.58
C PHE A 29 -9.87 7.91 -2.78
N VAL A 30 -9.09 8.74 -2.08
CA VAL A 30 -7.62 8.70 -2.10
C VAL A 30 -7.12 7.42 -1.45
N ILE A 31 -7.70 7.00 -0.33
CA ILE A 31 -7.39 5.73 0.34
C ILE A 31 -7.61 4.57 -0.63
N LEU A 32 -8.73 4.54 -1.36
CA LEU A 32 -9.03 3.51 -2.35
C LEU A 32 -7.96 3.45 -3.46
N LEU A 33 -7.55 4.61 -3.99
CA LEU A 33 -6.51 4.68 -5.03
C LEU A 33 -5.15 4.19 -4.50
N ILE A 34 -4.78 4.55 -3.27
CA ILE A 34 -3.55 4.08 -2.64
C ILE A 34 -3.58 2.56 -2.43
N GLN A 35 -4.71 1.99 -2.01
CA GLN A 35 -4.89 0.54 -1.89
C GLN A 35 -4.75 -0.19 -3.22
N GLN A 36 -5.19 0.40 -4.33
CA GLN A 36 -5.00 -0.17 -5.67
C GLN A 36 -3.51 -0.12 -6.08
N ALA A 37 -2.84 0.99 -5.81
CA ALA A 37 -1.41 1.15 -6.08
C ALA A 37 -0.55 0.17 -5.26
N LEU A 38 -0.89 -0.05 -3.98
CA LEU A 38 -0.22 -1.04 -3.13
C LEU A 38 -0.32 -2.44 -3.73
N ARG A 39 -1.54 -2.88 -4.09
CA ARG A 39 -1.74 -4.20 -4.73
C ARG A 39 -0.91 -4.36 -6.00
N ALA A 40 -0.89 -3.35 -6.87
CA ALA A 40 -0.10 -3.40 -8.10
C ALA A 40 1.41 -3.48 -7.83
N ALA A 41 1.89 -2.78 -6.80
CA ALA A 41 3.30 -2.81 -6.41
C ALA A 41 3.70 -4.15 -5.76
N GLU A 42 2.83 -4.72 -4.93
CA GLU A 42 3.02 -6.05 -4.32
C GLU A 42 3.02 -7.16 -5.38
N GLU A 43 2.11 -7.11 -6.36
CA GLU A 43 2.10 -8.05 -7.48
C GLU A 43 3.41 -8.00 -8.29
N GLU A 44 3.94 -6.80 -8.54
CA GLU A 44 5.22 -6.63 -9.23
C GLU A 44 6.40 -7.09 -8.37
N ALA A 45 6.36 -6.83 -7.06
CA ALA A 45 7.34 -7.35 -6.10
C ALA A 45 7.40 -8.88 -6.16
N LEU A 46 6.23 -9.53 -6.14
CA LEU A 46 6.10 -10.98 -6.21
C LEU A 46 6.65 -11.55 -7.51
N ARG A 47 6.42 -10.89 -8.67
CA ARG A 47 7.01 -11.29 -9.96
C ARG A 47 8.55 -11.26 -9.93
N HIS A 48 9.12 -10.41 -9.10
CA HIS A 48 10.56 -10.32 -8.87
C HIS A 48 11.07 -11.19 -7.71
N GLY A 49 10.21 -12.01 -7.10
CA GLY A 49 10.58 -12.88 -5.97
C GLY A 49 10.72 -12.16 -4.63
N ILE A 50 10.23 -10.91 -4.53
CA ILE A 50 10.26 -10.11 -3.31
C ILE A 50 8.94 -10.35 -2.57
N VAL A 51 9.02 -10.91 -1.37
CA VAL A 51 7.87 -11.05 -0.46
C VAL A 51 7.83 -9.83 0.46
N THR A 52 6.71 -9.13 0.48
CA THR A 52 6.50 -7.95 1.32
C THR A 52 5.40 -8.24 2.32
N ASP A 53 5.73 -8.21 3.61
CA ASP A 53 4.79 -8.38 4.72
C ASP A 53 4.26 -7.01 5.13
N PHE A 54 3.42 -6.42 4.30
CA PHE A 54 2.61 -5.28 4.70
C PHE A 54 1.25 -5.83 5.07
N ASP A 55 1.04 -6.05 6.36
CA ASP A 55 -0.29 -6.26 6.90
C ASP A 55 -1.19 -5.16 6.34
N THR A 56 -2.11 -5.54 5.47
CA THR A 56 -3.28 -4.74 5.16
C THR A 56 -4.14 -4.76 6.41
N ALA A 57 -3.71 -4.03 7.43
CA ALA A 57 -4.47 -3.75 8.64
C ALA A 57 -5.71 -2.95 8.23
N SER A 58 -6.71 -3.65 7.70
CA SER A 58 -8.07 -3.22 7.39
C SER A 58 -8.92 -4.42 6.95
N GLU A 59 -8.67 -5.62 7.48
CA GLU A 59 -9.73 -6.63 7.56
C GLU A 59 -10.18 -6.74 9.02
N HIS A 60 -11.31 -6.07 9.29
CA HIS A 60 -12.24 -6.35 10.37
C HIS A 60 -11.71 -6.37 11.82
N GLN A 61 -11.68 -5.19 12.44
CA GLN A 61 -12.25 -5.09 13.80
C GLN A 61 -13.78 -5.09 13.67
N GLN A 62 -14.39 -6.26 13.82
CA GLN A 62 -15.79 -6.42 14.22
C GLN A 62 -15.82 -7.11 15.59
#